data_AF-A0A448DUA3-F1
#
_entry.id   AF-A0A448DUA3-F1
#
_cell.length_a   1.000
_cell.length_b   1.000
_cell.length_c   1.000
_cell.angle_alpha   90.00
_cell.angle_beta   90.00
_cell.angle_gamma   90.00
#
_symmetry.space_group_name_H-M   'P 1'
#
loop_
_entity.id
_entity.type
_entity.pdbx_description
1 polymer ?
#
loop_
_entity_poly.entity_id
_entity_poly.type
_entity_poly.pdbx_seq_one_letter_code
_entity_poly.pdbx_strand_id
1 'polypeptide(L)'
;MNSPKNTIVIDGLLPPYVLESWTPTLLNPKSARYSLTFACDAVLEPTDRLSAKWQGAPGTPPEGTYSSDFVEVGDRRPVVLPIPYSLAAINQGRTVTLTYQIIRGSSPTVTSLPQILYVLPLAQADLPRVMIVQADEEGRGLDLSVKDLAQFTLRIDAWPLIMQGHFFWARLKGTNADGSVFDQQYWRAPESVVDLDFFRFGFFAQDFPAAVLQGLKDRSVLTVEFSASLDASEEETDAVVFAPRHYIVSTATPPLPDKPEIVSVTDAAGQAIADGGETAHTRVTISGTAMPDEQVEVFDGSDSKGPVRAGSGIWSLCLSELAVGAHSFTAKALYGDGHITDPWAISVKPVVSGQLSIEEAPDNVSLDPLRALTSLTAVLDYDMRPTDRISVTVTAAEGTPAAGSHTTAPVVAGTTRPRRITLPKALVAYSIGKSMAVNFTYTRDGSLPVALPPLRLDVLPIAMDRLPAPVITQANGTEFLNLSDVQSGATLFFGDWPHIAMYQRLHLVLQGQKVDGPHDLQFWAGNSIVPRSWVENGSYSVTIAARYLRQLSENSKLVIRFSVNLDQVPDPEKATVFQTREYTIRGVPLNQ
;
A
#
# COMPACT_ATOMS: atom_id res chain seq x y z
N MET A 1 33.72 22.95 -45.59
CA MET A 1 34.51 22.88 -44.34
C MET A 1 33.60 22.28 -43.28
N ASN A 2 33.83 21.01 -42.92
CA ASN A 2 33.02 20.29 -41.94
C ASN A 2 33.39 20.79 -40.54
N SER A 3 32.45 21.45 -39.86
CA SER A 3 32.57 21.72 -38.43
C SER A 3 32.74 20.40 -37.67
N PRO A 4 33.64 20.31 -36.69
CA PRO A 4 33.82 19.11 -35.90
C PRO A 4 32.51 18.79 -35.17
N LYS A 5 31.99 17.57 -35.38
CA LYS A 5 30.83 17.04 -34.65
C LYS A 5 31.17 17.03 -33.16
N ASN A 6 30.28 17.65 -32.38
CA ASN A 6 30.30 17.79 -30.92
C ASN A 6 30.95 16.60 -30.19
N THR A 7 32.11 16.84 -29.59
CA THR A 7 32.68 15.97 -28.55
C THR A 7 31.79 16.05 -27.31
N ILE A 8 31.38 14.91 -26.74
CA ILE A 8 30.75 14.89 -25.41
C ILE A 8 31.80 15.37 -24.40
N VAL A 9 31.51 16.47 -23.70
CA VAL A 9 32.40 17.01 -22.66
C VAL A 9 32.25 16.17 -21.40
N ILE A 10 33.37 15.66 -20.88
CA ILE A 10 33.45 14.75 -19.72
C ILE A 10 32.96 15.43 -18.43
N ASP A 11 33.16 16.74 -18.29
CA ASP A 11 32.94 17.51 -17.04
C ASP A 11 31.46 17.84 -16.71
N GLY A 12 30.48 17.13 -17.28
CA GLY A 12 29.05 17.49 -17.11
C GLY A 12 28.03 16.34 -17.07
N LEU A 13 28.47 15.07 -17.00
CA LEU A 13 27.54 13.95 -16.89
C LEU A 13 27.15 13.68 -15.44
N LEU A 14 25.93 14.09 -15.08
CA LEU A 14 25.36 13.91 -13.74
C LEU A 14 25.34 12.42 -13.33
N PRO A 15 25.37 12.12 -12.02
CA PRO A 15 25.19 10.75 -11.55
C PRO A 15 23.85 10.16 -12.02
N PRO A 16 23.79 8.86 -12.33
CA PRO A 16 22.52 8.20 -12.57
C PRO A 16 21.74 7.98 -11.29
N TYR A 17 20.50 7.51 -11.43
CA TYR A 17 19.65 7.10 -10.32
C TYR A 17 18.82 5.87 -10.72
N VAL A 18 18.17 5.24 -9.74
CA VAL A 18 17.16 4.21 -10.01
C VAL A 18 15.79 4.70 -9.56
N LEU A 19 14.77 4.45 -10.38
CA LEU A 19 13.42 5.00 -10.16
C LEU A 19 12.75 4.44 -8.90
N GLU A 20 13.10 3.21 -8.52
CA GLU A 20 12.60 2.54 -7.33
C GLU A 20 13.21 3.08 -6.03
N SER A 21 14.21 3.95 -6.14
CA SER A 21 14.86 4.62 -5.01
C SER A 21 14.13 5.91 -4.64
N TRP A 22 13.71 6.02 -3.38
CA TRP A 22 12.97 7.18 -2.89
C TRP A 22 13.88 8.36 -2.55
N THR A 23 15.17 8.07 -2.34
CA THR A 23 16.24 9.05 -2.21
C THR A 23 17.36 8.71 -3.21
N PRO A 24 18.28 9.64 -3.54
CA PRO A 24 19.37 9.32 -4.46
C PRO A 24 20.35 8.24 -3.95
N THR A 25 20.36 7.96 -2.65
CA THR A 25 21.41 7.14 -1.99
C THR A 25 20.89 5.89 -1.28
N LEU A 26 19.59 5.66 -1.16
CA LEU A 26 19.01 4.51 -0.45
C LEU A 26 17.99 3.75 -1.29
N LEU A 27 18.30 2.49 -1.60
CA LEU A 27 17.33 1.58 -2.22
C LEU A 27 16.72 0.66 -1.16
N ASN A 28 15.40 0.74 -1.00
CA ASN A 28 14.65 -0.31 -0.31
C ASN A 28 14.45 -1.49 -1.29
N PRO A 29 14.98 -2.70 -1.00
CA PRO A 29 14.87 -3.84 -1.90
C PRO A 29 13.42 -4.24 -2.21
N LYS A 30 12.48 -3.98 -1.29
CA LYS A 30 11.04 -4.23 -1.50
C LYS A 30 10.48 -3.39 -2.66
N SER A 31 10.98 -2.18 -2.87
CA SER A 31 10.58 -1.32 -3.99
C SER A 31 11.04 -1.90 -5.33
N ALA A 32 12.12 -2.67 -5.34
CA ALA A 32 12.70 -3.29 -6.54
C ALA A 32 12.17 -4.72 -6.81
N ARG A 33 11.14 -5.18 -6.11
CA ARG A 33 10.69 -6.59 -6.13
C ARG A 33 10.24 -7.12 -7.50
N TYR A 34 9.88 -6.24 -8.43
CA TYR A 34 9.40 -6.61 -9.77
C TYR A 34 10.20 -5.96 -10.90
N SER A 35 10.86 -4.85 -10.61
CA SER A 35 11.63 -4.07 -11.57
C SER A 35 12.78 -3.37 -10.87
N LEU A 36 13.84 -3.12 -11.61
CA LEU A 36 14.86 -2.19 -11.22
C LEU A 36 15.21 -1.38 -12.46
N THR A 37 14.98 -0.08 -12.39
CA THR A 37 14.99 0.81 -13.55
C THR A 37 16.05 1.86 -13.38
N PHE A 38 17.11 1.74 -14.16
CA PHE A 38 18.16 2.73 -14.24
C PHE A 38 17.68 3.94 -15.03
N ALA A 39 18.01 5.15 -14.57
CA ALA A 39 17.70 6.39 -15.25
C ALA A 39 18.88 7.36 -15.22
N CYS A 40 18.98 8.19 -16.26
CA CYS A 40 19.88 9.33 -16.26
C CYS A 40 19.28 10.53 -17.01
N ASP A 41 19.71 11.72 -16.59
CA ASP A 41 19.24 13.01 -17.15
C ASP A 41 20.29 13.66 -18.05
N ALA A 42 21.14 12.85 -18.69
CA ALA A 42 22.16 13.33 -19.61
C ALA A 42 21.54 13.98 -20.86
N VAL A 43 22.15 15.06 -21.35
CA VAL A 43 21.78 15.68 -22.62
C VAL A 43 22.30 14.82 -23.78
N LEU A 44 21.43 13.93 -24.26
CA LEU A 44 21.74 12.90 -25.25
C LEU A 44 21.10 13.20 -26.61
N GLU A 45 21.80 12.87 -27.69
CA GLU A 45 21.24 12.82 -29.05
C GLU A 45 20.55 11.46 -29.27
N PRO A 46 19.51 11.37 -30.11
CA PRO A 46 18.80 10.10 -30.33
C PRO A 46 19.69 8.94 -30.81
N THR A 47 20.77 9.27 -31.53
CA THR A 47 21.75 8.29 -32.03
C THR A 47 22.88 7.97 -31.04
N ASP A 48 22.89 8.61 -29.87
CA ASP A 48 23.85 8.23 -28.81
C ASP A 48 23.53 6.82 -28.33
N ARG A 49 24.57 6.10 -27.91
CA ARG A 49 24.42 4.77 -27.32
C ARG A 49 24.80 4.81 -25.86
N LEU A 50 23.95 4.26 -25.00
CA LEU A 50 24.07 4.27 -23.54
C LEU A 50 24.26 2.83 -23.01
N SER A 51 25.15 2.65 -22.03
CA SER A 51 25.28 1.42 -21.24
C SER A 51 25.20 1.77 -19.75
N ALA A 52 24.34 1.08 -19.00
CA ALA A 52 24.22 1.22 -17.55
C ALA A 52 25.18 0.25 -16.85
N LYS A 53 25.80 0.70 -15.74
CA LYS A 53 26.68 -0.12 -14.91
C LYS A 53 26.25 -0.06 -13.45
N TRP A 54 26.10 -1.25 -12.87
CA TRP A 54 25.88 -1.48 -11.45
C TRP A 54 27.05 -2.27 -10.91
N GLN A 55 27.85 -1.67 -10.04
CA GLN A 55 29.02 -2.30 -9.47
C GLN A 55 28.80 -2.65 -8.00
N GLY A 56 28.79 -3.95 -7.68
CA GLY A 56 28.73 -4.45 -6.32
C GLY A 56 29.99 -4.12 -5.51
N ALA A 57 29.87 -4.11 -4.19
CA ALA A 57 31.03 -3.93 -3.30
C ALA A 57 32.05 -5.08 -3.44
N PRO A 58 33.33 -4.88 -3.09
CA PRO A 58 34.29 -5.97 -3.00
C PRO A 58 33.78 -7.14 -2.15
N GLY A 59 33.90 -8.37 -2.66
CA GLY A 59 33.37 -9.58 -2.00
C GLY A 59 31.92 -9.92 -2.37
N THR A 60 31.25 -9.11 -3.19
CA THR A 60 29.98 -9.50 -3.81
C THR A 60 30.21 -10.57 -4.88
N PRO A 61 29.36 -11.61 -4.99
CA PRO A 61 29.40 -12.55 -6.11
C PRO A 61 29.37 -11.84 -7.48
N PRO A 62 29.92 -12.43 -8.54
CA PRO A 62 29.93 -11.85 -9.89
C PRO A 62 28.53 -11.37 -10.36
N GLU A 63 27.48 -12.11 -10.01
CA GLU A 63 26.08 -11.85 -10.33
C GLU A 63 25.54 -10.57 -9.67
N GLY A 64 26.19 -10.09 -8.60
CA GLY A 64 25.85 -8.82 -7.96
C GLY A 64 26.44 -7.60 -8.66
N THR A 65 27.18 -7.79 -9.76
CA THR A 65 27.66 -6.72 -10.65
C THR A 65 27.06 -6.90 -12.03
N TYR A 66 26.69 -5.79 -12.67
CA TYR A 66 26.03 -5.81 -13.98
C TYR A 66 26.51 -4.65 -14.87
N SER A 67 26.58 -4.93 -16.17
CA SER A 67 26.75 -3.93 -17.21
C SER A 67 25.83 -4.29 -18.36
N SER A 68 24.99 -3.34 -18.80
CA SER A 68 24.14 -3.56 -19.96
C SER A 68 24.95 -3.45 -21.24
N ASP A 69 24.44 -4.04 -22.32
CA ASP A 69 24.89 -3.69 -23.67
C ASP A 69 24.62 -2.20 -23.96
N PHE A 70 25.31 -1.67 -24.97
CA PHE A 70 25.10 -0.31 -25.46
C PHE A 70 23.84 -0.24 -26.33
N VAL A 71 22.81 0.45 -25.82
CA VAL A 71 21.50 0.63 -26.47
C VAL A 71 21.40 2.04 -27.05
N GLU A 72 20.81 2.20 -28.25
CA GLU A 72 20.50 3.51 -28.80
C GLU A 72 19.45 4.24 -27.94
N VAL A 73 19.73 5.50 -27.62
CA VAL A 73 18.94 6.30 -26.69
C VAL A 73 17.55 6.65 -27.27
N GLY A 74 17.48 6.92 -28.57
CA GLY A 74 16.25 7.37 -29.24
C GLY A 74 15.72 8.70 -28.69
N ASP A 75 14.42 8.95 -28.92
CA ASP A 75 13.80 10.25 -28.59
C ASP A 75 13.17 10.32 -27.19
N ARG A 76 13.07 9.19 -26.46
CA ARG A 76 12.39 9.13 -25.16
C ARG A 76 13.24 9.75 -24.05
N ARG A 77 12.63 10.58 -23.19
CA ARG A 77 13.27 11.22 -22.03
C ARG A 77 12.37 11.09 -20.79
N PRO A 78 12.94 10.91 -19.56
CA PRO A 78 14.35 10.59 -19.29
C PRO A 78 14.74 9.24 -19.90
N VAL A 79 16.04 9.02 -20.08
CA VAL A 79 16.53 7.75 -20.65
C VAL A 79 16.47 6.70 -19.56
N VAL A 80 15.65 5.68 -19.76
CA VAL A 80 15.43 4.60 -18.80
C VAL A 80 15.90 3.27 -19.38
N LEU A 81 16.61 2.49 -18.57
CA LEU A 81 17.07 1.16 -18.90
C LEU A 81 16.64 0.19 -17.80
N PRO A 82 15.77 -0.79 -18.10
CA PRO A 82 15.52 -1.90 -17.20
C PRO A 82 16.83 -2.67 -16.96
N ILE A 83 17.17 -2.89 -15.70
CA ILE A 83 18.31 -3.71 -15.27
C ILE A 83 17.79 -4.88 -14.42
N PRO A 84 18.57 -5.97 -14.24
CA PRO A 84 18.12 -7.11 -13.46
C PRO A 84 17.78 -6.73 -12.02
N TYR A 85 16.54 -6.97 -11.60
CA TYR A 85 16.11 -6.67 -10.23
C TYR A 85 16.79 -7.58 -9.19
N SER A 86 17.35 -8.71 -9.62
CA SER A 86 18.21 -9.61 -8.82
C SER A 86 19.39 -8.89 -8.17
N LEU A 87 19.86 -7.78 -8.76
CA LEU A 87 20.93 -6.96 -8.20
C LEU A 87 20.59 -6.39 -6.82
N ALA A 88 19.32 -6.06 -6.58
CA ALA A 88 18.85 -5.61 -5.27
C ALA A 88 18.85 -6.74 -4.24
N ALA A 89 18.66 -8.00 -4.66
CA ALA A 89 18.70 -9.16 -3.79
C ALA A 89 20.13 -9.50 -3.34
N ILE A 90 21.07 -9.57 -4.29
CA ILE A 90 22.45 -10.00 -4.07
C ILE A 90 23.27 -8.94 -3.30
N ASN A 91 22.91 -7.66 -3.43
CA ASN A 91 23.63 -6.54 -2.81
C ASN A 91 23.00 -6.06 -1.49
N GLN A 92 22.09 -6.81 -0.86
CA GLN A 92 21.47 -6.38 0.39
C GLN A 92 22.49 -6.08 1.50
N GLY A 93 22.27 -4.98 2.21
CA GLY A 93 23.16 -4.50 3.26
C GLY A 93 24.51 -3.97 2.74
N ARG A 94 24.71 -3.86 1.42
CA ARG A 94 25.96 -3.41 0.78
C ARG A 94 25.77 -2.09 0.03
N THR A 95 26.87 -1.37 -0.12
CA THR A 95 26.95 -0.16 -0.95
C THR A 95 27.39 -0.51 -2.36
N VAL A 96 26.62 -0.11 -3.36
CA VAL A 96 26.92 -0.29 -4.79
C VAL A 96 27.27 1.04 -5.43
N THR A 97 27.96 0.99 -6.56
CA THR A 97 28.28 2.17 -7.37
C THR A 97 27.59 2.07 -8.72
N LEU A 98 26.78 3.08 -9.05
CA LEU A 98 26.13 3.19 -10.35
C LEU A 98 26.89 4.18 -11.23
N THR A 99 27.12 3.79 -12.48
CA THR A 99 27.62 4.69 -13.53
C THR A 99 26.90 4.39 -14.84
N TYR A 100 27.00 5.29 -15.81
CA TYR A 100 26.68 4.97 -17.20
C TYR A 100 27.81 5.38 -18.13
N GLN A 101 27.82 4.76 -19.30
CA GLN A 101 28.75 5.05 -20.37
C GLN A 101 28.00 5.46 -21.64
N ILE A 102 28.51 6.47 -22.34
CA ILE A 102 27.93 6.98 -23.59
C ILE A 102 28.95 6.89 -24.73
N ILE A 103 28.48 6.50 -25.91
CA ILE A 103 29.20 6.62 -27.19
C ILE A 103 28.39 7.53 -28.11
N ARG A 104 29.02 8.59 -28.65
CA ARG A 104 28.45 9.47 -29.69
C ARG A 104 29.16 9.25 -31.02
N GLY A 105 28.46 8.67 -31.99
CA GLY A 105 29.05 8.33 -33.28
C GLY A 105 30.28 7.41 -33.12
N SER A 106 31.43 7.87 -33.61
CA SER A 106 32.72 7.16 -33.49
C SER A 106 33.65 7.73 -32.40
N SER A 107 33.13 8.61 -31.53
CA SER A 107 33.91 9.19 -30.44
C SER A 107 34.21 8.16 -29.35
N PRO A 108 35.29 8.35 -28.56
CA PRO A 108 35.58 7.49 -27.42
C PRO A 108 34.43 7.46 -26.41
N THR A 109 34.30 6.33 -25.71
CA THR A 109 33.34 6.17 -24.62
C THR A 109 33.61 7.14 -23.47
N VAL A 110 32.57 7.83 -23.02
CA VAL A 110 32.61 8.73 -21.86
C VAL A 110 31.82 8.10 -20.70
N THR A 111 32.32 8.20 -19.47
CA THR A 111 31.67 7.65 -18.26
C THR A 111 31.13 8.79 -17.39
N SER A 112 29.97 8.58 -16.77
CA SER A 112 29.33 9.53 -15.85
C SER A 112 30.08 9.67 -14.52
N LEU A 113 29.71 10.68 -13.73
CA LEU A 113 30.00 10.66 -12.30
C LEU A 113 29.31 9.44 -11.63
N PRO A 114 29.92 8.87 -10.56
CA PRO A 114 29.35 7.75 -9.85
C PRO A 114 28.20 8.19 -8.93
N GLN A 115 27.12 7.42 -8.91
CA GLN A 115 26.12 7.47 -7.84
C GLN A 115 26.40 6.35 -6.84
N ILE A 116 26.58 6.72 -5.58
CA ILE A 116 26.73 5.77 -4.48
C ILE A 116 25.35 5.45 -3.92
N LEU A 117 25.00 4.17 -3.93
CA LEU A 117 23.69 3.69 -3.52
C LEU A 117 23.87 2.60 -2.46
N TYR A 118 23.28 2.78 -1.28
CA TYR A 118 23.21 1.74 -0.26
C TYR A 118 21.91 0.95 -0.40
N VAL A 119 22.04 -0.37 -0.56
CA VAL A 119 20.90 -1.28 -0.64
C VAL A 119 20.58 -1.75 0.77
N LEU A 120 19.40 -1.39 1.28
CA LEU A 120 18.98 -1.74 2.63
C LEU A 120 18.85 -3.27 2.79
N PRO A 121 19.02 -3.84 3.99
CA PRO A 121 18.57 -5.19 4.27
C PRO A 121 17.03 -5.26 4.24
N LEU A 122 16.46 -6.40 3.84
CA LEU A 122 15.02 -6.64 3.99
C LEU A 122 14.61 -6.58 5.46
N ALA A 123 13.52 -5.87 5.74
CA ALA A 123 12.98 -5.79 7.09
C ALA A 123 12.27 -7.10 7.46
N GLN A 124 12.45 -7.59 8.69
CA GLN A 124 11.79 -8.81 9.19
C GLN A 124 10.26 -8.75 9.11
N ALA A 125 9.68 -7.55 9.20
CA ALA A 125 8.23 -7.35 9.06
C ALA A 125 7.71 -7.60 7.64
N ASP A 126 8.59 -7.55 6.63
CA ASP A 126 8.26 -7.81 5.23
C ASP A 126 8.46 -9.29 4.83
N LEU A 127 9.00 -10.11 5.75
CA LEU A 127 9.29 -11.51 5.51
C LEU A 127 8.17 -12.42 6.06
N PRO A 128 7.68 -13.41 5.29
CA PRO A 128 6.69 -14.38 5.77
C PRO A 128 7.26 -15.27 6.88
N ARG A 129 6.40 -16.04 7.54
CA ARG A 129 6.84 -17.08 8.50
C ARG A 129 6.38 -18.44 8.02
N VAL A 130 7.20 -19.47 8.22
CA VAL A 130 6.79 -20.85 7.94
C VAL A 130 5.66 -21.23 8.89
N MET A 131 4.66 -21.92 8.36
CA MET A 131 3.51 -22.38 9.13
C MET A 131 3.29 -23.89 9.02
N ILE A 132 2.66 -24.44 10.06
CA ILE A 132 2.08 -25.79 10.05
C ILE A 132 0.59 -25.58 9.78
N VAL A 133 0.12 -25.99 8.60
CA VAL A 133 -1.23 -25.64 8.11
C VAL A 133 -2.34 -26.16 9.05
N GLN A 134 -2.07 -27.25 9.77
CA GLN A 134 -3.01 -27.90 10.70
C GLN A 134 -3.11 -27.22 12.07
N ALA A 135 -2.29 -26.20 12.36
CA ALA A 135 -2.53 -25.35 13.53
C ALA A 135 -3.75 -24.45 13.29
N ASP A 136 -4.29 -23.90 14.38
CA ASP A 136 -5.46 -23.02 14.33
C ASP A 136 -5.28 -21.86 13.34
N GLU A 137 -6.40 -21.30 12.86
CA GLU A 137 -6.41 -20.23 11.84
C GLU A 137 -5.56 -20.56 10.61
N GLU A 138 -5.61 -21.81 10.14
CA GLU A 138 -4.87 -22.30 8.96
C GLU A 138 -3.34 -22.14 9.12
N GLY A 139 -2.81 -22.33 10.33
CA GLY A 139 -1.39 -22.17 10.64
C GLY A 139 -0.99 -20.81 11.19
N ARG A 140 -1.92 -19.85 11.27
CA ARG A 140 -1.66 -18.50 11.81
C ARG A 140 -1.86 -18.40 13.33
N GLY A 141 -2.65 -19.29 13.90
CA GLY A 141 -2.91 -19.41 15.34
C GLY A 141 -1.71 -20.00 16.10
N LEU A 142 -1.86 -20.06 17.43
CA LEU A 142 -0.84 -20.57 18.34
C LEU A 142 -1.04 -22.05 18.69
N ASP A 143 -2.27 -22.55 18.74
CA ASP A 143 -2.52 -23.93 19.16
C ASP A 143 -2.35 -24.91 18.00
N LEU A 144 -1.66 -26.02 18.26
CA LEU A 144 -1.43 -27.12 17.31
C LEU A 144 -1.82 -28.44 17.98
N SER A 145 -2.98 -28.98 17.60
CA SER A 145 -3.41 -30.31 18.02
C SER A 145 -2.82 -31.38 17.11
N VAL A 146 -2.04 -32.31 17.68
CA VAL A 146 -1.31 -33.33 16.91
C VAL A 146 -1.81 -34.75 17.12
N LYS A 147 -2.68 -34.97 18.12
CA LYS A 147 -3.11 -36.29 18.57
C LYS A 147 -3.65 -37.17 17.44
N ASP A 148 -4.54 -36.60 16.63
CA ASP A 148 -5.26 -37.33 15.57
C ASP A 148 -4.69 -37.03 14.17
N LEU A 149 -3.54 -36.33 14.08
CA LEU A 149 -2.90 -36.04 12.81
C LEU A 149 -2.13 -37.26 12.29
N ALA A 150 -2.42 -37.68 11.07
CA ALA A 150 -1.56 -38.63 10.34
C ALA A 150 -0.34 -37.91 9.75
N GLN A 151 -0.54 -36.71 9.23
CA GLN A 151 0.47 -35.88 8.60
C GLN A 151 0.25 -34.41 8.94
N PHE A 152 1.30 -33.62 8.82
CA PHE A 152 1.27 -32.16 8.91
C PHE A 152 1.98 -31.55 7.70
N THR A 153 1.54 -30.36 7.31
CA THR A 153 2.04 -29.66 6.12
C THR A 153 2.86 -28.47 6.60
N LEU A 154 4.16 -28.45 6.30
CA LEU A 154 4.95 -27.23 6.39
C LEU A 154 4.73 -26.40 5.14
N ARG A 155 4.45 -25.11 5.33
CA ARG A 155 4.24 -24.17 4.23
C ARG A 155 5.00 -22.87 4.45
N ILE A 156 5.60 -22.35 3.38
CA ILE A 156 6.17 -21.02 3.31
C ILE A 156 5.61 -20.28 2.10
N ASP A 157 5.12 -19.06 2.29
CA ASP A 157 4.71 -18.20 1.19
C ASP A 157 5.93 -17.47 0.59
N ALA A 158 5.80 -17.00 -0.64
CA ALA A 158 6.85 -16.26 -1.33
C ALA A 158 7.24 -14.99 -0.57
N TRP A 159 8.54 -14.69 -0.57
CA TRP A 159 9.10 -13.50 0.07
C TRP A 159 9.56 -12.46 -0.97
N PRO A 160 9.75 -11.19 -0.58
CA PRO A 160 10.28 -10.17 -1.48
C PRO A 160 11.61 -10.59 -2.10
N LEU A 161 11.76 -10.39 -3.42
CA LEU A 161 12.96 -10.75 -4.18
C LEU A 161 13.29 -12.26 -4.20
N ILE A 162 12.30 -13.12 -3.95
CA ILE A 162 12.40 -14.54 -4.25
C ILE A 162 12.78 -14.74 -5.73
N MET A 163 13.70 -15.67 -6.01
CA MET A 163 14.08 -16.04 -7.37
C MET A 163 14.26 -17.56 -7.46
N GLN A 164 14.05 -18.10 -8.66
CA GLN A 164 14.33 -19.51 -8.92
C GLN A 164 15.81 -19.82 -8.64
N GLY A 165 16.06 -20.97 -8.02
CA GLY A 165 17.42 -21.38 -7.61
C GLY A 165 17.84 -20.91 -6.21
N HIS A 166 17.05 -20.07 -5.53
CA HIS A 166 17.32 -19.77 -4.12
C HIS A 166 17.08 -21.00 -3.25
N PHE A 167 18.02 -21.33 -2.37
CA PHE A 167 17.89 -22.43 -1.44
C PHE A 167 17.26 -21.96 -0.13
N PHE A 168 16.59 -22.88 0.57
CA PHE A 168 15.95 -22.57 1.85
C PHE A 168 16.02 -23.74 2.84
N TRP A 169 15.94 -23.40 4.12
CA TRP A 169 16.06 -24.35 5.23
C TRP A 169 14.90 -24.16 6.20
N ALA A 170 14.47 -25.26 6.80
CA ALA A 170 13.48 -25.24 7.89
C ALA A 170 13.82 -26.29 8.93
N ARG A 171 13.69 -25.90 10.18
CA ARG A 171 13.99 -26.71 11.35
C ARG A 171 12.92 -26.55 12.41
N LEU A 172 12.49 -27.65 13.00
CA LEU A 172 11.53 -27.66 14.10
C LEU A 172 12.26 -28.01 15.39
N LYS A 173 12.09 -27.18 16.42
CA LYS A 173 12.68 -27.37 17.75
C LYS A 173 11.60 -27.37 18.83
N GLY A 174 11.69 -28.28 19.79
CA GLY A 174 10.70 -28.41 20.86
C GLY A 174 11.19 -29.27 22.02
N THR A 175 10.25 -29.82 22.79
CA THR A 175 10.54 -30.69 23.94
C THR A 175 9.74 -31.97 23.83
N ASN A 176 10.41 -33.12 23.90
CA ASN A 176 9.77 -34.43 23.93
C ASN A 176 9.06 -34.67 25.27
N ALA A 177 8.13 -35.62 25.31
CA ALA A 177 7.38 -35.96 26.54
C ALA A 177 8.27 -36.35 27.73
N ASP A 178 9.46 -36.92 27.48
CA ASP A 178 10.46 -37.26 28.50
C ASP A 178 11.32 -36.08 28.97
N GLY A 179 11.13 -34.89 28.39
CA GLY A 179 11.87 -33.67 28.69
C GLY A 179 13.15 -33.47 27.85
N SER A 180 13.52 -34.41 26.98
CA SER A 180 14.64 -34.23 26.06
C SER A 180 14.34 -33.21 24.95
N VAL A 181 15.39 -32.65 24.34
CA VAL A 181 15.25 -31.67 23.24
C VAL A 181 14.80 -32.39 21.97
N PHE A 182 13.77 -31.84 21.33
CA PHE A 182 13.40 -32.16 19.96
C PHE A 182 14.08 -31.16 19.03
N ASP A 183 14.86 -31.62 18.05
CA ASP A 183 15.47 -30.79 17.00
C ASP A 183 15.53 -31.63 15.71
N GLN A 184 14.78 -31.23 14.68
CA GLN A 184 14.72 -31.93 13.40
C GLN A 184 14.75 -30.96 12.22
N GLN A 185 15.60 -31.25 11.24
CA GLN A 185 15.68 -30.55 9.95
C GLN A 185 14.67 -31.15 8.97
N TYR A 186 13.88 -30.29 8.32
CA TYR A 186 12.86 -30.67 7.35
C TYR A 186 13.19 -30.22 5.92
N TRP A 187 13.65 -28.98 5.78
CA TRP A 187 14.12 -28.43 4.49
C TRP A 187 15.60 -28.08 4.59
N ARG A 188 16.35 -28.33 3.51
CA ARG A 188 17.78 -28.04 3.39
C ARG A 188 18.23 -28.01 1.92
N ALA A 189 19.31 -27.30 1.64
CA ALA A 189 20.02 -27.42 0.36
C ALA A 189 20.74 -28.77 0.20
N PRO A 190 20.90 -29.29 -1.03
CA PRO A 190 20.38 -28.74 -2.29
C PRO A 190 18.93 -29.15 -2.61
N GLU A 191 18.28 -29.95 -1.75
CA GLU A 191 16.96 -30.51 -2.06
C GLU A 191 15.82 -29.49 -1.99
N SER A 192 15.94 -28.49 -1.13
CA SER A 192 14.95 -27.43 -0.89
C SER A 192 15.36 -26.15 -1.61
N VAL A 193 14.84 -25.99 -2.82
CA VAL A 193 15.16 -24.90 -3.73
C VAL A 193 13.88 -24.28 -4.28
N VAL A 194 13.89 -22.98 -4.52
CA VAL A 194 12.80 -22.29 -5.22
C VAL A 194 12.79 -22.76 -6.66
N ASP A 195 11.91 -23.70 -6.97
CA ASP A 195 11.67 -24.20 -8.31
C ASP A 195 10.63 -23.33 -9.07
N LEU A 196 10.31 -23.75 -10.28
CA LEU A 196 9.36 -23.04 -11.13
C LEU A 196 7.95 -23.00 -10.52
N ASP A 197 7.54 -24.07 -9.82
CA ASP A 197 6.20 -24.18 -9.26
C ASP A 197 6.06 -23.30 -8.02
N PHE A 198 7.04 -23.32 -7.11
CA PHE A 198 7.07 -22.39 -5.98
C PHE A 198 7.05 -20.95 -6.50
N PHE A 199 7.93 -20.60 -7.43
CA PHE A 199 7.97 -19.24 -7.99
C PHE A 199 6.65 -18.83 -8.65
N ARG A 200 5.96 -19.76 -9.32
CA ARG A 200 4.69 -19.50 -10.02
C ARG A 200 3.50 -19.39 -9.08
N PHE A 201 3.38 -20.29 -8.11
CA PHE A 201 2.23 -20.34 -7.20
C PHE A 201 2.39 -19.42 -5.99
N GLY A 202 3.61 -18.96 -5.73
CA GLY A 202 3.92 -18.04 -4.65
C GLY A 202 3.91 -18.70 -3.27
N PHE A 203 4.01 -20.04 -3.20
CA PHE A 203 4.21 -20.78 -1.95
C PHE A 203 4.85 -22.14 -2.22
N PHE A 204 5.54 -22.68 -1.22
CA PHE A 204 6.01 -24.06 -1.17
C PHE A 204 5.34 -24.75 0.01
N ALA A 205 4.85 -25.97 -0.21
CA ALA A 205 4.21 -26.76 0.82
C ALA A 205 4.62 -28.23 0.68
N GLN A 206 4.90 -28.87 1.81
CA GLN A 206 5.28 -30.28 1.86
C GLN A 206 4.70 -30.97 3.08
N ASP A 207 4.15 -32.17 2.86
CA ASP A 207 3.57 -33.01 3.90
C ASP A 207 4.64 -33.90 4.55
N PHE A 208 4.53 -34.05 5.88
CA PHE A 208 5.40 -34.87 6.70
C PHE A 208 4.59 -35.72 7.69
N PRO A 209 5.06 -36.90 8.09
CA PRO A 209 4.39 -37.73 9.09
C PRO A 209 4.28 -37.02 10.45
N ALA A 210 3.08 -36.96 11.04
CA ALA A 210 2.87 -36.26 12.31
C ALA A 210 3.24 -37.10 13.57
N ALA A 211 3.59 -38.37 13.39
CA ALA A 211 3.97 -39.27 14.48
C ALA A 211 5.09 -38.71 15.38
N VAL A 212 6.05 -37.97 14.80
CA VAL A 212 7.13 -37.34 15.56
C VAL A 212 6.63 -36.19 16.45
N LEU A 213 5.60 -35.45 16.01
CA LEU A 213 5.02 -34.35 16.78
C LEU A 213 4.14 -34.88 17.92
N GLN A 214 3.54 -36.06 17.77
CA GLN A 214 2.76 -36.73 18.82
C GLN A 214 3.61 -37.13 20.04
N GLY A 215 4.92 -37.30 19.86
CA GLY A 215 5.86 -37.58 20.95
C GLY A 215 6.28 -36.34 21.76
N LEU A 216 5.85 -35.15 21.35
CA LEU A 216 6.16 -33.90 22.05
C LEU A 216 5.41 -33.81 23.38
N LYS A 217 5.98 -33.05 24.31
CA LYS A 217 5.36 -32.80 25.61
C LYS A 217 4.09 -31.96 25.43
N ASP A 218 3.00 -32.41 26.04
CA ASP A 218 1.74 -31.67 26.03
C ASP A 218 1.94 -30.25 26.59
N ARG A 219 1.36 -29.27 25.90
CA ARG A 219 1.45 -27.83 26.11
C ARG A 219 2.86 -27.24 26.05
N SER A 220 3.84 -27.95 25.47
CA SER A 220 5.17 -27.40 25.20
C SER A 220 5.20 -26.54 23.94
N VAL A 221 6.22 -25.69 23.84
CA VAL A 221 6.43 -24.83 22.67
C VAL A 221 7.15 -25.60 21.57
N LEU A 222 6.57 -25.63 20.38
CA LEU A 222 7.24 -26.02 19.14
C LEU A 222 7.62 -24.77 18.36
N THR A 223 8.90 -24.61 18.06
CA THR A 223 9.46 -23.49 17.29
C THR A 223 9.80 -23.94 15.88
N VAL A 224 9.31 -23.22 14.89
CA VAL A 224 9.64 -23.39 13.47
C VAL A 224 10.60 -22.27 13.08
N GLU A 225 11.83 -22.64 12.77
CA GLU A 225 12.88 -21.75 12.25
C GLU A 225 12.98 -21.89 10.73
N PHE A 226 13.29 -20.79 10.06
CA PHE A 226 13.43 -20.75 8.61
C PHE A 226 14.50 -19.75 8.18
N SER A 227 15.21 -20.11 7.11
CA SER A 227 16.16 -19.24 6.44
C SER A 227 16.14 -19.48 4.93
N ALA A 228 16.53 -18.49 4.14
CA ALA A 228 16.65 -18.62 2.69
C ALA A 228 17.85 -17.83 2.15
N SER A 229 18.56 -18.41 1.18
CA SER A 229 19.62 -17.70 0.46
C SER A 229 19.02 -16.73 -0.56
N LEU A 230 19.68 -15.60 -0.76
CA LEU A 230 19.24 -14.55 -1.68
C LEU A 230 20.18 -14.37 -2.88
N ASP A 231 21.23 -15.18 -2.93
CA ASP A 231 22.28 -15.24 -3.94
C ASP A 231 22.48 -16.66 -4.48
N ALA A 232 21.52 -17.55 -4.23
CA ALA A 232 21.57 -18.97 -4.57
C ALA A 232 22.73 -19.77 -3.93
N SER A 233 23.33 -19.27 -2.84
CA SER A 233 24.27 -20.07 -2.04
C SER A 233 23.58 -21.31 -1.46
N GLU A 234 24.28 -22.45 -1.48
CA GLU A 234 23.90 -23.71 -0.82
C GLU A 234 24.34 -23.75 0.66
N GLU A 235 25.08 -22.74 1.13
CA GLU A 235 25.55 -22.66 2.51
C GLU A 235 24.52 -21.94 3.40
N GLU A 236 23.99 -22.63 4.41
CA GLU A 236 22.96 -22.09 5.32
C GLU A 236 23.46 -20.85 6.08
N THR A 237 24.78 -20.70 6.28
CA THR A 237 25.37 -19.54 6.95
C THR A 237 25.25 -18.24 6.16
N ASP A 238 25.05 -18.33 4.84
CA ASP A 238 24.85 -17.17 3.97
C ASP A 238 23.36 -16.78 3.88
N ALA A 239 22.47 -17.63 4.41
CA ALA A 239 21.04 -17.46 4.34
C ALA A 239 20.55 -16.33 5.25
N VAL A 240 19.54 -15.59 4.78
CA VAL A 240 18.80 -14.65 5.61
C VAL A 240 17.87 -15.43 6.50
N VAL A 241 17.98 -15.22 7.82
CA VAL A 241 17.11 -15.84 8.83
C VAL A 241 15.80 -15.06 8.92
N PHE A 242 14.68 -15.77 8.91
CA PHE A 242 13.34 -15.21 9.02
C PHE A 242 12.87 -15.31 10.48
N ALA A 243 11.92 -14.46 10.86
CA ALA A 243 11.33 -14.52 12.20
C ALA A 243 10.67 -15.90 12.44
N PRO A 244 10.98 -16.56 13.58
CA PRO A 244 10.44 -17.88 13.86
C PRO A 244 8.93 -17.83 14.14
N ARG A 245 8.29 -19.00 14.03
CA ARG A 245 6.90 -19.21 14.45
C ARG A 245 6.85 -20.19 15.61
N HIS A 246 5.98 -19.93 16.57
CA HIS A 246 5.84 -20.74 17.78
C HIS A 246 4.41 -21.29 17.88
N TYR A 247 4.29 -22.57 18.24
CA TYR A 247 3.02 -23.22 18.54
C TYR A 247 3.02 -23.80 19.95
N ILE A 248 1.85 -23.91 20.55
CA ILE A 248 1.60 -24.69 21.76
C ILE A 248 1.02 -26.04 21.33
N VAL A 249 1.77 -27.11 21.59
CA VAL A 249 1.39 -28.46 21.14
C VAL A 249 0.37 -29.06 22.09
N SER A 250 -0.72 -29.63 21.55
CA SER A 250 -1.69 -30.40 22.31
C SER A 250 -1.65 -31.87 21.86
N THR A 251 -1.30 -32.78 22.78
CA THR A 251 -1.17 -34.23 22.51
C THR A 251 -2.22 -35.10 23.20
N ALA A 252 -3.03 -34.53 24.10
CA ALA A 252 -4.07 -35.25 24.86
C ALA A 252 -5.50 -34.78 24.54
N THR A 253 -6.48 -35.65 24.79
CA THR A 253 -7.91 -35.28 24.76
C THR A 253 -8.29 -34.57 26.07
N PRO A 254 -8.97 -33.41 26.02
CA PRO A 254 -9.48 -32.76 27.21
C PRO A 254 -10.45 -33.68 28.00
N PRO A 255 -10.52 -33.59 29.34
CA PRO A 255 -11.52 -34.32 30.12
C PRO A 255 -12.95 -33.96 29.70
N LEU A 256 -13.88 -34.93 29.79
CA LEU A 256 -15.29 -34.73 29.45
C LEU A 256 -16.00 -33.83 30.48
N PRO A 257 -17.04 -33.08 30.08
CA PRO A 257 -17.75 -32.15 30.96
C PRO A 257 -18.69 -32.90 31.91
N ASP A 258 -18.64 -32.61 33.21
CA ASP A 258 -19.57 -33.13 34.22
C ASP A 258 -20.76 -32.19 34.47
N LYS A 259 -20.63 -30.92 34.06
CA LYS A 259 -21.63 -29.85 34.15
C LYS A 259 -21.83 -29.20 32.79
N PRO A 260 -23.00 -28.58 32.54
CA PRO A 260 -23.18 -27.80 31.34
C PRO A 260 -22.35 -26.52 31.40
N GLU A 261 -21.83 -26.08 30.27
CA GLU A 261 -21.19 -24.77 30.08
C GLU A 261 -21.57 -24.22 28.70
N ILE A 262 -21.81 -22.92 28.59
CA ILE A 262 -21.89 -22.24 27.29
C ILE A 262 -20.46 -21.86 26.90
N VAL A 263 -19.96 -22.42 25.80
CA VAL A 263 -18.57 -22.23 25.36
C VAL A 263 -18.47 -21.12 24.31
N SER A 264 -19.49 -20.98 23.46
CA SER A 264 -19.52 -19.94 22.44
C SER A 264 -20.94 -19.58 22.02
N VAL A 265 -21.08 -18.32 21.62
CA VAL A 265 -22.22 -17.83 20.85
C VAL A 265 -21.68 -17.29 19.54
N THR A 266 -22.18 -17.77 18.40
CA THR A 266 -21.81 -17.26 17.07
C THR A 266 -23.01 -16.65 16.38
N ASP A 267 -22.78 -15.65 15.54
CA ASP A 267 -23.83 -15.05 14.72
C ASP A 267 -24.11 -15.86 13.44
N ALA A 268 -25.07 -15.41 12.64
CA ALA A 268 -25.44 -16.09 11.39
C ALA A 268 -24.34 -16.13 10.32
N ALA A 269 -23.30 -15.30 10.44
CA ALA A 269 -22.11 -15.32 9.58
C ALA A 269 -21.01 -16.24 10.12
N GLY A 270 -21.23 -16.88 11.28
CA GLY A 270 -20.25 -17.73 11.95
C GLY A 270 -19.23 -16.97 12.80
N GLN A 271 -19.42 -15.67 13.00
CA GLN A 271 -18.54 -14.85 13.84
C GLN A 271 -18.86 -15.06 15.31
N ALA A 272 -17.84 -15.32 16.14
CA ALA A 272 -18.00 -15.43 17.59
C ALA A 272 -18.39 -14.08 18.22
N ILE A 273 -19.36 -14.11 19.14
CA ILE A 273 -19.83 -13.00 19.95
C ILE A 273 -19.36 -13.25 21.38
N ALA A 274 -18.48 -12.41 21.89
CA ALA A 274 -18.00 -12.48 23.27
C ALA A 274 -19.15 -12.25 24.28
N ASP A 275 -18.97 -12.67 25.54
CA ASP A 275 -19.89 -12.33 26.62
C ASP A 275 -19.90 -10.81 26.86
N GLY A 276 -21.09 -10.22 26.89
CA GLY A 276 -21.33 -8.77 26.82
C GLY A 276 -21.18 -8.17 25.42
N GLY A 277 -20.94 -8.98 24.39
CA GLY A 277 -20.70 -8.55 23.01
C GLY A 277 -21.96 -8.14 22.25
N GLU A 278 -21.75 -7.66 21.02
CA GLU A 278 -22.82 -7.13 20.17
C GLU A 278 -22.87 -7.86 18.82
N THR A 279 -24.06 -7.98 18.22
CA THR A 279 -24.23 -8.50 16.86
C THR A 279 -25.34 -7.75 16.13
N ALA A 280 -25.24 -7.66 14.81
CA ALA A 280 -26.34 -7.18 13.97
C ALA A 280 -27.30 -8.30 13.56
N HIS A 281 -26.92 -9.58 13.71
CA HIS A 281 -27.73 -10.70 13.27
C HIS A 281 -28.81 -11.05 14.30
N THR A 282 -30.04 -11.29 13.84
CA THR A 282 -31.16 -11.77 14.66
C THR A 282 -31.22 -13.30 14.74
N ARG A 283 -30.20 -13.98 14.20
CA ARG A 283 -29.98 -15.42 14.33
C ARG A 283 -28.59 -15.64 14.93
N VAL A 284 -28.55 -16.51 15.94
CA VAL A 284 -27.32 -16.90 16.61
C VAL A 284 -27.30 -18.41 16.84
N THR A 285 -26.12 -18.98 16.96
CA THR A 285 -25.91 -20.37 17.33
C THR A 285 -25.19 -20.41 18.67
N ILE A 286 -25.82 -21.00 19.67
CA ILE A 286 -25.25 -21.18 21.01
C ILE A 286 -24.68 -22.58 21.06
N SER A 287 -23.40 -22.71 21.40
CA SER A 287 -22.74 -23.99 21.54
C SER A 287 -22.10 -24.12 22.91
N GLY A 288 -22.17 -25.32 23.45
CA GLY A 288 -21.70 -25.59 24.78
C GLY A 288 -21.34 -27.05 25.00
N THR A 289 -20.92 -27.32 26.21
CA THR A 289 -20.56 -28.64 26.69
C THR A 289 -21.56 -29.11 27.73
N ALA A 290 -21.72 -30.42 27.88
CA ALA A 290 -22.49 -31.06 28.94
C ALA A 290 -22.08 -32.54 29.05
N MET A 291 -22.66 -33.28 29.98
CA MET A 291 -22.43 -34.72 30.06
C MET A 291 -22.85 -35.41 28.74
N PRO A 292 -22.03 -36.31 28.17
CA PRO A 292 -22.38 -37.01 26.93
C PRO A 292 -23.72 -37.74 26.99
N ASP A 293 -24.42 -37.75 25.88
CA ASP A 293 -25.76 -38.31 25.64
C ASP A 293 -26.91 -37.72 26.48
N GLU A 294 -26.63 -36.76 27.38
CA GLU A 294 -27.61 -36.06 28.20
C GLU A 294 -28.17 -34.80 27.53
N GLN A 295 -29.23 -34.22 28.11
CA GLN A 295 -29.89 -33.02 27.57
C GLN A 295 -29.69 -31.79 28.47
N VAL A 296 -29.64 -30.63 27.82
CA VAL A 296 -29.75 -29.31 28.47
C VAL A 296 -30.92 -28.54 27.88
N GLU A 297 -31.60 -27.74 28.68
CA GLU A 297 -32.62 -26.78 28.22
C GLU A 297 -32.02 -25.38 28.16
N VAL A 298 -32.12 -24.71 27.01
CA VAL A 298 -31.56 -23.37 26.79
C VAL A 298 -32.63 -22.31 27.01
N PHE A 299 -32.29 -21.24 27.70
CA PHE A 299 -33.15 -20.10 27.99
C PHE A 299 -32.56 -18.81 27.42
N ASP A 300 -33.43 -17.87 27.04
CA ASP A 300 -33.11 -16.45 26.83
C ASP A 300 -33.90 -15.63 27.86
N GLY A 301 -33.21 -15.14 28.88
CA GLY A 301 -33.87 -14.65 30.09
C GLY A 301 -34.72 -15.75 30.75
N SER A 302 -36.02 -15.54 30.85
CA SER A 302 -36.97 -16.53 31.38
C SER A 302 -37.59 -17.44 30.31
N ASP A 303 -37.36 -17.16 29.03
CA ASP A 303 -38.04 -17.85 27.93
C ASP A 303 -37.27 -19.11 27.53
N SER A 304 -37.89 -20.27 27.67
CA SER A 304 -37.33 -21.52 27.16
C SER A 304 -37.26 -21.51 25.63
N LYS A 305 -36.10 -21.90 25.10
CA LYS A 305 -35.86 -22.12 23.67
C LYS A 305 -35.79 -23.61 23.32
N GLY A 306 -35.99 -24.48 24.31
CA GLY A 306 -36.13 -25.93 24.14
C GLY A 306 -34.90 -26.74 24.55
N PRO A 307 -35.07 -28.07 24.67
CA PRO A 307 -34.00 -28.99 25.03
C PRO A 307 -33.11 -29.35 23.84
N VAL A 308 -31.82 -29.52 24.09
CA VAL A 308 -30.82 -30.00 23.13
C VAL A 308 -29.98 -31.11 23.77
N ARG A 309 -29.74 -32.19 23.02
CA ARG A 309 -28.89 -33.30 23.46
C ARG A 309 -27.42 -32.96 23.20
N ALA A 310 -26.58 -33.15 24.21
CA ALA A 310 -25.14 -33.19 24.05
C ALA A 310 -24.76 -34.58 23.54
N GLY A 311 -24.23 -34.68 22.32
CA GLY A 311 -23.87 -35.98 21.73
C GLY A 311 -22.66 -36.57 22.46
N SER A 312 -21.46 -36.33 21.95
CA SER A 312 -20.20 -36.69 22.62
C SER A 312 -19.78 -35.69 23.70
N GLY A 313 -20.75 -35.09 24.40
CA GLY A 313 -20.54 -34.03 25.40
C GLY A 313 -20.55 -32.60 24.85
N ILE A 314 -20.88 -32.42 23.57
CA ILE A 314 -21.05 -31.12 22.91
C ILE A 314 -22.48 -31.00 22.43
N TRP A 315 -23.09 -29.83 22.64
CA TRP A 315 -24.41 -29.47 22.13
C TRP A 315 -24.36 -28.14 21.38
N SER A 316 -25.32 -27.94 20.48
CA SER A 316 -25.47 -26.69 19.73
C SER A 316 -26.95 -26.42 19.41
N LEU A 317 -27.40 -25.19 19.64
CA LEU A 317 -28.77 -24.76 19.39
C LEU A 317 -28.79 -23.45 18.60
N CYS A 318 -29.46 -23.44 17.45
CA CYS A 318 -29.65 -22.25 16.64
C CYS A 318 -30.96 -21.54 17.03
N LEU A 319 -30.85 -20.28 17.43
CA LEU A 319 -31.99 -19.39 17.70
C LEU A 319 -32.17 -18.43 16.52
N SER A 320 -33.42 -18.21 16.11
CA SER A 320 -33.77 -17.29 15.03
C SER A 320 -34.79 -16.26 15.51
N GLU A 321 -34.88 -15.13 14.80
CA GLU A 321 -35.85 -14.06 15.08
C GLU A 321 -35.69 -13.40 16.46
N LEU A 322 -34.44 -13.31 16.95
CA LEU A 322 -34.14 -12.52 18.15
C LEU A 322 -34.52 -11.05 17.93
N ALA A 323 -35.18 -10.46 18.92
CA ALA A 323 -35.55 -9.05 18.90
C ALA A 323 -34.31 -8.16 18.97
N VAL A 324 -34.42 -6.92 18.49
CA VAL A 324 -33.39 -5.91 18.72
C VAL A 324 -33.39 -5.56 20.22
N GLY A 325 -32.25 -5.68 20.88
CA GLY A 325 -32.15 -5.46 22.32
C GLY A 325 -31.07 -6.30 23.01
N ALA A 326 -31.16 -6.40 24.34
CA ALA A 326 -30.29 -7.25 25.14
C ALA A 326 -30.88 -8.65 25.27
N HIS A 327 -30.01 -9.66 25.21
CA HIS A 327 -30.31 -11.08 25.41
C HIS A 327 -29.35 -11.67 26.44
N SER A 328 -29.82 -12.68 27.18
CA SER A 328 -29.01 -13.34 28.20
C SER A 328 -29.30 -14.83 28.19
N PHE A 329 -28.35 -15.61 27.68
CA PHE A 329 -28.52 -17.04 27.50
C PHE A 329 -28.04 -17.84 28.69
N THR A 330 -28.82 -18.82 29.14
CA THR A 330 -28.40 -19.82 30.13
C THR A 330 -28.76 -21.23 29.64
N ALA A 331 -27.99 -22.23 30.05
CA ALA A 331 -28.31 -23.63 29.81
C ALA A 331 -28.49 -24.36 31.15
N LYS A 332 -29.60 -25.09 31.28
CA LYS A 332 -29.93 -25.89 32.46
C LYS A 332 -29.80 -27.37 32.15
N ALA A 333 -29.02 -28.11 32.93
CA ALA A 333 -28.97 -29.56 32.84
C ALA A 333 -30.35 -30.17 33.13
N LEU A 334 -30.79 -31.11 32.29
CA LEU A 334 -31.97 -31.96 32.53
C LEU A 334 -31.59 -33.30 33.20
N TYR A 335 -30.40 -33.34 33.78
CA TYR A 335 -29.77 -34.48 34.44
C TYR A 335 -29.07 -34.03 35.73
N GLY A 336 -28.66 -35.00 36.55
CA GLY A 336 -27.99 -34.73 37.82
C GLY A 336 -28.79 -33.79 38.73
N ASP A 337 -28.09 -32.83 39.36
CA ASP A 337 -28.70 -31.83 40.26
C ASP A 337 -29.32 -30.63 39.51
N GLY A 338 -29.39 -30.67 38.18
CA GLY A 338 -30.02 -29.62 37.37
C GLY A 338 -29.25 -28.29 37.36
N HIS A 339 -27.92 -28.35 37.31
CA HIS A 339 -27.03 -27.18 37.29
C HIS A 339 -27.39 -26.22 36.13
N ILE A 340 -27.21 -24.92 36.38
CA ILE A 340 -27.46 -23.86 35.41
C ILE A 340 -26.13 -23.13 35.17
N THR A 341 -25.80 -22.87 33.91
CA THR A 341 -24.61 -22.11 33.53
C THR A 341 -24.67 -20.66 34.04
N ASP A 342 -23.51 -20.02 34.12
CA ASP A 342 -23.47 -18.56 34.14
C ASP A 342 -24.13 -17.99 32.87
N PRO A 343 -24.75 -16.80 32.94
CA PRO A 343 -25.39 -16.18 31.79
C PRO A 343 -24.36 -15.68 30.78
N TRP A 344 -24.60 -15.93 29.50
CA TRP A 344 -23.88 -15.32 28.39
C TRP A 344 -24.72 -14.19 27.81
N ALA A 345 -24.31 -12.94 28.03
CA ALA A 345 -25.04 -11.77 27.58
C ALA A 345 -24.60 -11.35 26.17
N ILE A 346 -25.56 -10.98 25.32
CA ILE A 346 -25.28 -10.30 24.04
C ILE A 346 -26.26 -9.16 23.81
N SER A 347 -25.93 -8.22 22.92
CA SER A 347 -26.85 -7.21 22.42
C SER A 347 -27.04 -7.34 20.91
N VAL A 348 -28.27 -7.64 20.48
CA VAL A 348 -28.67 -7.57 19.07
C VAL A 348 -28.96 -6.11 18.75
N LYS A 349 -28.09 -5.51 17.95
CA LYS A 349 -28.26 -4.15 17.42
C LYS A 349 -29.15 -4.19 16.17
N PRO A 350 -29.86 -3.10 15.87
CA PRO A 350 -30.49 -2.98 14.55
C PRO A 350 -29.40 -3.12 13.48
N VAL A 351 -29.65 -3.93 12.44
CA VAL A 351 -28.73 -4.08 11.30
C VAL A 351 -28.51 -2.71 10.67
N VAL A 352 -27.34 -2.13 10.93
CA VAL A 352 -26.72 -1.08 10.13
C VAL A 352 -25.53 -1.75 9.46
N SER A 353 -25.77 -2.52 8.39
CA SER A 353 -24.69 -3.08 7.59
C SER A 353 -25.07 -3.19 6.12
N GLY A 354 -24.50 -2.30 5.34
CA GLY A 354 -24.01 -2.59 3.99
C GLY A 354 -22.62 -1.98 3.98
N GLN A 355 -21.56 -2.71 3.65
CA GLN A 355 -20.20 -2.19 3.74
C GLN A 355 -19.95 -1.26 2.55
N LEU A 356 -20.63 -0.11 2.59
CA LEU A 356 -20.35 1.01 1.72
C LEU A 356 -18.88 1.37 1.92
N SER A 357 -18.15 1.26 0.83
CA SER A 357 -16.71 1.44 0.78
C SER A 357 -16.34 2.25 -0.46
N ILE A 358 -15.12 2.79 -0.45
CA ILE A 358 -14.51 3.42 -1.61
C ILE A 358 -13.28 2.59 -1.97
N GLU A 359 -13.23 2.05 -3.18
CA GLU A 359 -12.18 1.12 -3.62
C GLU A 359 -10.78 1.75 -3.51
N GLU A 360 -10.70 3.06 -3.75
CA GLU A 360 -9.48 3.84 -3.63
C GLU A 360 -9.09 4.20 -2.18
N ALA A 361 -9.93 3.94 -1.18
CA ALA A 361 -9.70 4.18 0.26
C ALA A 361 -9.73 2.85 1.06
N PRO A 362 -8.58 2.14 1.20
CA PRO A 362 -8.55 0.79 1.78
C PRO A 362 -9.03 0.68 3.22
N ASP A 363 -8.91 1.76 4.00
CA ASP A 363 -9.35 1.82 5.39
C ASP A 363 -10.84 2.23 5.52
N ASN A 364 -11.50 2.56 4.39
CA ASN A 364 -12.85 3.13 4.34
C ASN A 364 -13.05 4.35 5.24
N VAL A 365 -12.00 5.11 5.52
CA VAL A 365 -12.07 6.33 6.32
C VAL A 365 -11.29 7.45 5.64
N SER A 366 -10.10 7.15 5.15
CA SER A 366 -9.15 8.11 4.61
C SER A 366 -8.85 7.82 3.14
N LEU A 367 -9.09 8.81 2.28
CA LEU A 367 -8.69 8.75 0.88
C LEU A 367 -7.39 9.52 0.68
N ASP A 368 -6.30 8.82 0.36
CA ASP A 368 -5.13 9.44 -0.26
C ASP A 368 -5.50 9.88 -1.69
N PRO A 369 -5.45 11.19 -2.01
CA PRO A 369 -5.80 11.68 -3.35
C PRO A 369 -5.01 10.99 -4.47
N LEU A 370 -3.79 10.52 -4.22
CA LEU A 370 -2.97 9.87 -5.24
C LEU A 370 -3.55 8.52 -5.70
N ARG A 371 -4.37 7.86 -4.87
CA ARG A 371 -5.05 6.62 -5.24
C ARG A 371 -6.23 6.85 -6.20
N ALA A 372 -6.72 8.08 -6.32
CA ALA A 372 -7.88 8.45 -7.13
C ALA A 372 -7.54 9.27 -8.39
N LEU A 373 -6.31 9.16 -8.92
CA LEU A 373 -5.88 9.89 -10.11
C LEU A 373 -6.62 9.44 -11.38
N THR A 374 -7.02 8.17 -11.44
CA THR A 374 -7.67 7.54 -12.60
C THR A 374 -9.15 7.30 -12.39
N SER A 375 -9.56 6.88 -11.19
CA SER A 375 -10.94 6.53 -10.85
C SER A 375 -11.32 6.95 -9.43
N LEU A 376 -12.63 6.98 -9.19
CA LEU A 376 -13.24 7.00 -7.86
C LEU A 376 -14.43 6.05 -7.90
N THR A 377 -14.45 5.04 -7.04
CA THR A 377 -15.37 3.91 -7.18
C THR A 377 -16.03 3.61 -5.85
N ALA A 378 -17.35 3.80 -5.82
CA ALA A 378 -18.15 3.39 -4.67
C ALA A 378 -18.53 1.92 -4.78
N VAL A 379 -18.29 1.19 -3.71
CA VAL A 379 -18.52 -0.25 -3.62
C VAL A 379 -19.63 -0.49 -2.60
N LEU A 380 -20.68 -1.17 -3.03
CA LEU A 380 -21.79 -1.57 -2.18
C LEU A 380 -21.83 -3.09 -2.08
N ASP A 381 -21.47 -3.58 -0.91
CA ASP A 381 -21.68 -4.96 -0.52
C ASP A 381 -22.93 -5.11 0.35
N TYR A 382 -24.09 -5.14 -0.30
CA TYR A 382 -25.41 -5.25 0.34
C TYR A 382 -26.26 -6.27 -0.42
N ASP A 383 -27.09 -7.04 0.30
CA ASP A 383 -27.99 -8.01 -0.34
C ASP A 383 -29.19 -7.29 -0.98
N MET A 384 -29.34 -7.43 -2.29
CA MET A 384 -30.29 -6.67 -3.11
C MET A 384 -30.96 -7.57 -4.11
N ARG A 385 -32.23 -7.26 -4.42
CA ARG A 385 -32.93 -7.90 -5.54
C ARG A 385 -32.29 -7.42 -6.84
N PRO A 386 -32.16 -8.28 -7.87
CA PRO A 386 -31.59 -7.87 -9.15
C PRO A 386 -32.31 -6.70 -9.82
N THR A 387 -33.59 -6.48 -9.49
CA THR A 387 -34.44 -5.40 -10.00
C THR A 387 -34.40 -4.12 -9.16
N ASP A 388 -33.77 -4.12 -7.98
CA ASP A 388 -33.62 -2.90 -7.18
C ASP A 388 -32.83 -1.86 -7.98
N ARG A 389 -33.20 -0.57 -7.89
CA ARG A 389 -32.43 0.52 -8.50
C ARG A 389 -31.64 1.23 -7.43
N ILE A 390 -30.35 1.45 -7.67
CA ILE A 390 -29.40 2.04 -6.73
C ILE A 390 -28.87 3.38 -7.24
N SER A 391 -28.70 4.34 -6.34
CA SER A 391 -28.09 5.65 -6.63
C SER A 391 -27.16 6.05 -5.49
N VAL A 392 -26.04 6.68 -5.84
CA VAL A 392 -25.03 7.17 -4.90
C VAL A 392 -25.06 8.69 -4.89
N THR A 393 -25.06 9.26 -3.70
CA THR A 393 -24.93 10.71 -3.49
C THR A 393 -23.68 11.01 -2.70
N VAL A 394 -22.74 11.70 -3.32
CA VAL A 394 -21.58 12.31 -2.67
C VAL A 394 -21.93 13.75 -2.31
N THR A 395 -21.83 14.08 -1.04
CA THR A 395 -22.06 15.43 -0.50
C THR A 395 -20.75 15.97 0.03
N ALA A 396 -20.27 17.07 -0.53
CA ALA A 396 -19.06 17.75 -0.04
C ALA A 396 -19.31 18.46 1.29
N ALA A 397 -18.23 18.76 2.00
CA ALA A 397 -18.27 19.63 3.18
C ALA A 397 -18.90 21.00 2.87
N GLU A 398 -19.52 21.59 3.88
CA GLU A 398 -20.07 22.94 3.82
C GLU A 398 -19.04 23.96 3.32
N GLY A 399 -19.48 24.91 2.50
CA GLY A 399 -18.61 25.90 1.85
C GLY A 399 -17.86 25.40 0.61
N THR A 400 -18.00 24.12 0.23
CA THR A 400 -17.49 23.60 -1.05
C THR A 400 -18.46 23.92 -2.18
N PRO A 401 -18.00 24.26 -3.40
CA PRO A 401 -18.87 24.46 -4.56
C PRO A 401 -19.79 23.27 -4.84
N ALA A 402 -20.93 23.54 -5.48
CA ALA A 402 -21.89 22.51 -5.88
C ALA A 402 -21.26 21.40 -6.75
N ALA A 403 -20.24 21.75 -7.56
CA ALA A 403 -19.50 20.79 -8.38
C ALA A 403 -18.69 19.75 -7.56
N GLY A 404 -18.46 19.99 -6.27
CA GLY A 404 -17.88 19.02 -5.34
C GLY A 404 -18.86 17.97 -4.83
N SER A 405 -20.16 18.11 -5.15
CA SER A 405 -21.19 17.12 -4.82
C SER A 405 -21.77 16.49 -6.10
N HIS A 406 -22.25 15.26 -6.00
CA HIS A 406 -22.82 14.56 -7.15
C HIS A 406 -23.80 13.48 -6.73
N THR A 407 -24.89 13.33 -7.49
CA THR A 407 -25.82 12.20 -7.37
C THR A 407 -25.85 11.45 -8.69
N THR A 408 -25.55 10.15 -8.65
CA THR A 408 -25.55 9.31 -9.84
C THR A 408 -26.98 9.04 -10.32
N ALA A 409 -27.15 8.85 -11.63
CA ALA A 409 -28.39 8.31 -12.15
C ALA A 409 -28.64 6.90 -11.55
N PRO A 410 -29.91 6.53 -11.23
CA PRO A 410 -30.19 5.22 -10.67
C PRO A 410 -29.88 4.08 -11.66
N VAL A 411 -29.09 3.10 -11.23
CA VAL A 411 -28.72 1.90 -12.01
C VAL A 411 -29.38 0.64 -11.43
N VAL A 412 -29.62 -0.40 -12.23
CA VAL A 412 -30.17 -1.67 -11.72
C VAL A 412 -29.10 -2.45 -10.96
N ALA A 413 -29.46 -3.05 -9.83
CA ALA A 413 -28.52 -3.76 -8.97
C ALA A 413 -27.95 -5.04 -9.60
N GLY A 414 -28.74 -5.72 -10.43
CA GLY A 414 -28.34 -6.94 -11.11
C GLY A 414 -27.96 -8.09 -10.16
N THR A 415 -27.33 -9.12 -10.72
CA THR A 415 -26.97 -10.34 -9.99
C THR A 415 -25.54 -10.33 -9.42
N THR A 416 -24.72 -9.32 -9.75
CA THR A 416 -23.32 -9.23 -9.34
C THR A 416 -23.18 -8.57 -7.96
N ARG A 417 -22.38 -9.16 -7.07
CA ARG A 417 -22.05 -8.65 -5.73
C ARG A 417 -20.53 -8.80 -5.50
N PRO A 418 -19.81 -7.78 -4.98
CA PRO A 418 -20.29 -6.44 -4.63
C PRO A 418 -20.56 -5.56 -5.86
N ARG A 419 -21.45 -4.58 -5.70
CA ARG A 419 -21.80 -3.63 -6.78
C ARG A 419 -20.81 -2.49 -6.81
N ARG A 420 -20.34 -2.11 -7.99
CA ARG A 420 -19.40 -1.00 -8.20
C ARG A 420 -20.06 0.10 -9.02
N ILE A 421 -20.01 1.33 -8.51
CA ILE A 421 -20.51 2.51 -9.19
C ILE A 421 -19.38 3.51 -9.33
N THR A 422 -19.02 3.82 -10.57
CA THR A 422 -18.03 4.85 -10.88
C THR A 422 -18.59 6.22 -10.54
N LEU A 423 -17.83 6.97 -9.75
CA LEU A 423 -18.10 8.36 -9.40
C LEU A 423 -17.18 9.28 -10.21
N PRO A 424 -17.58 10.55 -10.44
CA PRO A 424 -16.68 11.52 -11.03
C PRO A 424 -15.43 11.73 -10.17
N LYS A 425 -14.24 11.37 -10.66
CA LYS A 425 -12.97 11.56 -9.91
C LYS A 425 -12.72 13.03 -9.53
N ALA A 426 -13.30 13.98 -10.29
CA ALA A 426 -13.18 15.40 -10.01
C ALA A 426 -13.65 15.78 -8.59
N LEU A 427 -14.58 15.01 -7.99
CA LEU A 427 -15.08 15.23 -6.62
C LEU A 427 -13.96 15.21 -5.57
N VAL A 428 -12.89 14.44 -5.83
CA VAL A 428 -11.71 14.37 -4.95
C VAL A 428 -11.05 15.74 -4.86
N ALA A 429 -10.78 16.40 -6.00
CA ALA A 429 -10.11 17.70 -6.05
C ALA A 429 -10.82 18.79 -5.23
N TYR A 430 -12.16 18.80 -5.22
CA TYR A 430 -12.96 19.75 -4.44
C TYR A 430 -12.90 19.50 -2.92
N SER A 431 -12.52 18.28 -2.53
CA SER A 431 -12.60 17.80 -1.16
C SER A 431 -11.24 17.57 -0.51
N ILE A 432 -10.12 17.78 -1.21
CA ILE A 432 -8.76 17.63 -0.64
C ILE A 432 -8.62 18.45 0.65
N GLY A 433 -8.19 17.79 1.73
CA GLY A 433 -8.08 18.36 3.07
C GLY A 433 -9.41 18.52 3.81
N LYS A 434 -10.51 17.99 3.26
CA LYS A 434 -11.88 18.08 3.80
C LYS A 434 -12.52 16.69 3.85
N SER A 435 -13.68 16.62 4.49
CA SER A 435 -14.50 15.41 4.54
C SER A 435 -15.65 15.48 3.54
N MET A 436 -15.99 14.37 2.89
CA MET A 436 -17.22 14.20 2.11
C MET A 436 -18.08 13.09 2.71
N ALA A 437 -19.38 13.14 2.48
CA ALA A 437 -20.32 12.08 2.86
C ALA A 437 -20.80 11.32 1.61
N VAL A 438 -20.63 10.01 1.59
CA VAL A 438 -21.11 9.13 0.53
C VAL A 438 -22.36 8.41 1.05
N ASN A 439 -23.48 8.61 0.38
CA ASN A 439 -24.77 8.04 0.74
C ASN A 439 -25.26 7.12 -0.37
N PHE A 440 -25.78 5.95 -0.01
CA PHE A 440 -26.45 5.06 -0.94
C PHE A 440 -27.95 5.08 -0.73
N THR A 441 -28.70 5.09 -1.81
CA THR A 441 -30.15 4.90 -1.79
C THR A 441 -30.53 3.78 -2.73
N TYR A 442 -31.59 3.05 -2.39
CA TYR A 442 -32.21 2.10 -3.30
C TYR A 442 -33.72 2.22 -3.32
N THR A 443 -34.31 1.94 -4.48
CA THR A 443 -35.76 1.84 -4.68
C THR A 443 -36.12 0.44 -5.11
N ARG A 444 -37.13 -0.13 -4.46
CA ARG A 444 -37.68 -1.46 -4.77
C ARG A 444 -39.10 -1.35 -5.28
N ASP A 445 -39.37 -1.92 -6.44
CA ASP A 445 -40.72 -2.04 -7.00
C ASP A 445 -41.52 -0.71 -7.05
N GLY A 446 -40.82 0.42 -7.25
CA GLY A 446 -41.44 1.75 -7.31
C GLY A 446 -41.72 2.41 -5.95
N SER A 447 -41.28 1.80 -4.84
CA SER A 447 -41.37 2.36 -3.48
C SER A 447 -40.48 3.60 -3.31
N LEU A 448 -40.73 4.37 -2.24
CA LEU A 448 -39.86 5.49 -1.85
C LEU A 448 -38.40 5.03 -1.66
N PRO A 449 -37.41 5.87 -2.00
CA PRO A 449 -36.00 5.54 -1.81
C PRO A 449 -35.69 5.27 -0.33
N VAL A 450 -35.04 4.14 -0.08
CA VAL A 450 -34.50 3.78 1.23
C VAL A 450 -33.03 4.19 1.26
N ALA A 451 -32.66 5.03 2.23
CA ALA A 451 -31.29 5.46 2.43
C ALA A 451 -30.53 4.48 3.34
N LEU A 452 -29.32 4.12 2.93
CA LEU A 452 -28.36 3.41 3.77
C LEU A 452 -27.53 4.42 4.57
N PRO A 453 -26.93 4.01 5.70
CA PRO A 453 -26.09 4.87 6.52
C PRO A 453 -24.92 5.47 5.72
N PRO A 454 -24.62 6.77 5.89
CA PRO A 454 -23.55 7.44 5.17
C PRO A 454 -22.18 6.87 5.52
N LEU A 455 -21.32 6.76 4.52
CA LEU A 455 -19.88 6.67 4.71
C LEU A 455 -19.28 8.08 4.76
N ARG A 456 -18.64 8.43 5.87
CA ARG A 456 -17.82 9.64 5.97
C ARG A 456 -16.42 9.33 5.45
N LEU A 457 -15.94 10.11 4.49
CA LEU A 457 -14.63 9.94 3.87
C LEU A 457 -13.80 11.21 4.02
N ASP A 458 -12.68 11.11 4.71
CA ASP A 458 -11.69 12.17 4.86
C ASP A 458 -10.71 12.13 3.69
N VAL A 459 -10.71 13.16 2.84
CA VAL A 459 -9.76 13.24 1.73
C VAL A 459 -8.50 13.94 2.23
N LEU A 460 -7.39 13.20 2.26
CA LEU A 460 -6.13 13.68 2.83
C LEU A 460 -5.55 14.85 2.01
N PRO A 461 -4.74 15.72 2.64
CA PRO A 461 -3.99 16.73 1.89
C PRO A 461 -2.94 16.08 0.99
N ILE A 462 -2.63 16.70 -0.15
CA ILE A 462 -1.49 16.28 -0.98
C ILE A 462 -0.20 16.73 -0.30
N ALA A 463 0.75 15.81 -0.14
CA ALA A 463 2.05 16.11 0.43
C ALA A 463 2.86 17.09 -0.45
N MET A 464 3.60 18.00 0.19
CA MET A 464 4.32 19.10 -0.46
C MET A 464 5.39 18.62 -1.46
N ASP A 465 5.96 17.44 -1.26
CA ASP A 465 6.90 16.79 -2.18
C ASP A 465 6.27 16.45 -3.55
N ARG A 466 4.93 16.36 -3.61
CA ARG A 466 4.14 16.10 -4.82
C ARG A 466 3.64 17.36 -5.51
N LEU A 467 4.02 18.55 -5.03
CA LEU A 467 3.59 19.84 -5.54
C LEU A 467 4.81 20.69 -5.95
N PRO A 468 5.47 20.36 -7.09
CA PRO A 468 6.73 20.98 -7.48
C PRO A 468 6.58 22.45 -7.88
N ALA A 469 7.56 23.26 -7.50
CA ALA A 469 7.61 24.67 -7.89
C ALA A 469 7.84 24.84 -9.40
N PRO A 470 7.25 25.86 -10.05
CA PRO A 470 7.62 26.20 -11.42
C PRO A 470 9.06 26.71 -11.52
N VAL A 471 9.66 26.57 -12.71
CA VAL A 471 11.08 26.80 -12.95
C VAL A 471 11.32 27.83 -14.04
N ILE A 472 12.33 28.68 -13.85
CA ILE A 472 12.80 29.58 -14.90
C ILE A 472 13.80 28.82 -15.77
N THR A 473 13.50 28.64 -17.07
CA THR A 473 14.34 27.82 -17.96
C THR A 473 15.71 28.44 -18.18
N GLN A 474 15.83 29.77 -18.20
CA GLN A 474 17.09 30.51 -18.35
C GLN A 474 18.03 30.36 -17.15
N ALA A 475 17.56 29.83 -16.02
CA ALA A 475 18.43 29.47 -14.91
C ALA A 475 19.23 28.17 -15.18
N ASN A 476 18.95 27.48 -16.29
CA ASN A 476 19.66 26.27 -16.76
C ASN A 476 19.81 25.18 -15.68
N GLY A 477 18.75 24.99 -14.87
CA GLY A 477 18.73 24.00 -13.78
C GLY A 477 19.51 24.41 -12.53
N THR A 478 20.06 25.62 -12.48
CA THR A 478 20.81 26.14 -11.32
C THR A 478 19.94 27.02 -10.42
N GLU A 479 20.45 27.36 -9.24
CA GLU A 479 19.84 28.35 -8.34
C GLU A 479 20.21 29.80 -8.70
N PHE A 480 20.88 30.02 -9.83
CA PHE A 480 21.31 31.33 -10.30
C PHE A 480 20.52 31.72 -11.54
N LEU A 481 20.01 32.95 -11.55
CA LEU A 481 19.42 33.54 -12.74
C LEU A 481 20.33 34.66 -13.23
N ASN A 482 21.10 34.37 -14.27
CA ASN A 482 21.94 35.36 -14.92
C ASN A 482 21.10 36.18 -15.92
N LEU A 483 20.97 37.48 -15.66
CA LEU A 483 20.15 38.37 -16.49
C LEU A 483 20.72 38.58 -17.90
N SER A 484 22.00 38.26 -18.14
CA SER A 484 22.55 38.22 -19.51
C SER A 484 21.86 37.17 -20.39
N ASP A 485 21.34 36.12 -19.77
CA ASP A 485 20.66 35.01 -20.46
C ASP A 485 19.18 35.33 -20.71
N VAL A 486 18.71 36.48 -20.22
CA VAL A 486 17.33 36.97 -20.32
C VAL A 486 17.25 38.12 -21.34
N GLN A 487 17.15 37.76 -22.62
CA GLN A 487 17.13 38.75 -23.72
C GLN A 487 15.80 39.49 -23.86
N SER A 488 14.70 38.78 -24.12
CA SER A 488 13.34 39.34 -24.30
C SER A 488 12.40 39.09 -23.11
N GLY A 489 12.80 38.20 -22.21
CA GLY A 489 12.06 37.76 -21.03
C GLY A 489 12.54 36.39 -20.59
N ALA A 490 12.11 35.94 -19.42
CA ALA A 490 12.42 34.61 -18.91
C ALA A 490 11.18 33.72 -19.02
N THR A 491 11.36 32.46 -19.41
CA THR A 491 10.27 31.49 -19.51
C THR A 491 10.10 30.83 -18.15
N LEU A 492 8.95 31.04 -17.53
CA LEU A 492 8.52 30.31 -16.34
C LEU A 492 7.72 29.09 -16.79
N PHE A 493 8.32 27.92 -16.61
CA PHE A 493 7.77 26.62 -16.97
C PHE A 493 7.10 25.96 -15.77
N PHE A 494 5.94 25.37 -16.00
CA PHE A 494 5.17 24.63 -15.02
C PHE A 494 4.94 23.20 -15.54
N GLY A 495 5.09 22.21 -14.65
CA GLY A 495 4.66 20.83 -14.89
C GLY A 495 3.17 20.63 -14.59
N ASP A 496 2.79 19.38 -14.37
CA ASP A 496 1.48 18.97 -13.88
C ASP A 496 1.47 18.76 -12.35
N TRP A 497 0.30 18.46 -11.82
CA TRP A 497 0.12 18.08 -10.42
C TRP A 497 -1.05 17.09 -10.25
N PRO A 498 -1.09 16.35 -9.13
CA PRO A 498 -2.21 15.49 -8.80
C PRO A 498 -3.54 16.23 -8.87
N HIS A 499 -4.51 15.68 -9.61
CA HIS A 499 -5.84 16.29 -9.80
C HIS A 499 -5.85 17.65 -10.49
N ILE A 500 -4.87 17.96 -11.36
CA ILE A 500 -4.96 19.11 -12.25
C ILE A 500 -6.24 19.04 -13.10
N ALA A 501 -6.99 20.14 -13.12
CA ALA A 501 -8.23 20.26 -13.87
C ALA A 501 -8.42 21.67 -14.42
N MET A 502 -9.15 21.77 -15.54
CA MET A 502 -9.56 23.05 -16.09
C MET A 502 -10.28 23.89 -15.02
N TYR A 503 -10.14 25.21 -15.11
CA TYR A 503 -10.81 26.19 -14.23
C TYR A 503 -10.33 26.26 -12.78
N GLN A 504 -9.37 25.43 -12.36
CA GLN A 504 -8.66 25.64 -11.08
C GLN A 504 -8.02 27.03 -11.07
N ARG A 505 -8.12 27.74 -9.94
CA ARG A 505 -7.70 29.15 -9.86
C ARG A 505 -6.23 29.24 -9.50
N LEU A 506 -5.51 30.07 -10.24
CA LEU A 506 -4.06 30.18 -10.16
C LEU A 506 -3.66 31.43 -9.38
N HIS A 507 -2.72 31.27 -8.46
CA HIS A 507 -2.05 32.35 -7.77
C HIS A 507 -0.54 32.23 -7.97
N LEU A 508 0.09 33.34 -8.31
CA LEU A 508 1.52 33.39 -8.53
C LEU A 508 2.04 34.77 -8.12
N VAL A 509 2.98 34.75 -7.18
CA VAL A 509 3.71 35.93 -6.73
C VAL A 509 5.19 35.68 -6.95
N LEU A 510 5.85 36.64 -7.61
CA LEU A 510 7.29 36.71 -7.69
C LEU A 510 7.74 37.75 -6.66
N GLN A 511 8.52 37.35 -5.67
CA GLN A 511 9.04 38.28 -4.67
C GLN A 511 10.50 38.57 -4.98
N GLY A 512 10.79 39.85 -5.22
CA GLY A 512 12.11 40.31 -5.64
C GLY A 512 12.60 41.45 -4.75
N GLN A 513 13.83 41.91 -4.97
CA GLN A 513 14.36 43.09 -4.32
C GLN A 513 15.06 43.99 -5.34
N LYS A 514 14.78 45.29 -5.28
CA LYS A 514 15.61 46.33 -5.92
C LYS A 514 16.57 46.91 -4.90
N VAL A 515 17.37 47.87 -5.34
CA VAL A 515 18.32 48.60 -4.48
C VAL A 515 17.57 49.31 -3.34
N ASP A 516 16.39 49.85 -3.61
CA ASP A 516 15.64 50.71 -2.66
C ASP A 516 14.51 49.99 -1.91
N GLY A 517 14.39 48.65 -2.02
CA GLY A 517 13.37 47.89 -1.30
C GLY A 517 12.76 46.70 -2.07
N PRO A 518 11.63 46.15 -1.58
CA PRO A 518 10.99 44.99 -2.20
C PRO A 518 10.48 45.29 -3.61
N HIS A 519 10.54 44.29 -4.48
CA HIS A 519 10.06 44.35 -5.86
C HIS A 519 9.13 43.18 -6.17
N ASP A 520 8.02 43.08 -5.45
CA ASP A 520 7.09 41.98 -5.65
C ASP A 520 6.23 42.23 -6.91
N LEU A 521 5.99 41.17 -7.68
CA LEU A 521 5.09 41.13 -8.82
C LEU A 521 3.99 40.09 -8.58
N GLN A 522 2.76 40.57 -8.42
CA GLN A 522 1.58 39.73 -8.50
C GLN A 522 1.35 39.34 -9.96
N PHE A 523 1.71 38.10 -10.32
CA PHE A 523 1.54 37.62 -11.69
C PHE A 523 0.12 37.10 -11.91
N TRP A 524 -0.41 36.29 -10.98
CA TRP A 524 -1.78 35.81 -10.99
C TRP A 524 -2.39 35.92 -9.59
N ALA A 525 -3.65 36.37 -9.50
CA ALA A 525 -4.34 36.64 -8.23
C ALA A 525 -5.70 35.90 -8.12
N GLY A 526 -5.75 34.65 -8.61
CA GLY A 526 -6.95 33.81 -8.57
C GLY A 526 -7.95 34.04 -9.69
N ASN A 527 -7.80 35.10 -10.49
CA ASN A 527 -8.60 35.32 -11.71
C ASN A 527 -8.16 34.43 -12.87
N SER A 528 -6.87 34.09 -12.93
CA SER A 528 -6.31 33.15 -13.90
C SER A 528 -6.76 31.73 -13.60
N ILE A 529 -6.93 30.95 -14.66
CA ILE A 529 -7.39 29.57 -14.60
C ILE A 529 -6.41 28.64 -15.31
N VAL A 530 -6.41 27.36 -14.90
CA VAL A 530 -5.81 26.29 -15.69
C VAL A 530 -6.58 26.18 -17.02
N PRO A 531 -5.93 26.43 -18.17
CA PRO A 531 -6.54 26.24 -19.48
C PRO A 531 -6.52 24.77 -19.89
N ARG A 532 -7.39 24.38 -20.82
CA ARG A 532 -7.45 23.02 -21.37
C ARG A 532 -6.09 22.52 -21.87
N SER A 533 -5.36 23.38 -22.58
CA SER A 533 -4.07 23.04 -23.17
C SER A 533 -3.02 22.63 -22.14
N TRP A 534 -3.09 23.14 -20.91
CA TRP A 534 -2.16 22.73 -19.85
C TRP A 534 -2.46 21.29 -19.41
N VAL A 535 -3.74 20.98 -19.19
CA VAL A 535 -4.19 19.62 -18.82
C VAL A 535 -3.81 18.60 -19.90
N GLU A 536 -3.96 18.95 -21.17
CA GLU A 536 -3.66 18.05 -22.29
C GLU A 536 -2.15 17.84 -22.51
N ASN A 537 -1.33 18.88 -22.30
CA ASN A 537 0.12 18.82 -22.56
C ASN A 537 0.96 18.42 -21.33
N GLY A 538 0.34 18.34 -20.15
CA GLY A 538 1.06 18.10 -18.88
C GLY A 538 2.01 19.23 -18.48
N SER A 539 1.97 20.37 -19.18
CA SER A 539 2.87 21.50 -18.93
C SER A 539 2.32 22.81 -19.47
N TYR A 540 2.84 23.92 -18.94
CA TYR A 540 2.50 25.27 -19.37
C TYR A 540 3.67 26.21 -19.21
N SER A 541 3.70 27.28 -19.99
CA SER A 541 4.76 28.28 -19.94
C SER A 541 4.19 29.67 -20.03
N VAL A 542 4.76 30.59 -19.25
CA VAL A 542 4.54 32.02 -19.38
C VAL A 542 5.85 32.77 -19.43
N THR A 543 5.82 33.98 -19.97
CA THR A 543 7.01 34.84 -20.02
C THR A 543 6.98 35.88 -18.89
N ILE A 544 8.00 35.87 -18.05
CA ILE A 544 8.32 36.96 -17.13
C ILE A 544 9.03 38.05 -17.92
N ALA A 545 8.47 39.25 -17.92
CA ALA A 545 8.99 40.35 -18.74
C ALA A 545 10.40 40.77 -18.29
N ALA A 546 11.33 40.93 -19.24
CA ALA A 546 12.69 41.37 -18.95
C ALA A 546 12.74 42.72 -18.20
N ARG A 547 11.76 43.60 -18.44
CA ARG A 547 11.63 44.90 -17.75
C ARG A 547 11.49 44.78 -16.22
N TYR A 548 10.87 43.71 -15.74
CA TYR A 548 10.75 43.43 -14.30
C TYR A 548 12.06 42.87 -13.77
N LEU A 549 12.59 41.83 -14.44
CA LEU A 549 13.81 41.13 -14.00
C LEU A 549 15.03 42.05 -13.93
N ARG A 550 15.19 42.99 -14.88
CA ARG A 550 16.30 43.97 -14.91
C ARG A 550 16.27 45.00 -13.77
N GLN A 551 15.16 45.11 -13.04
CA GLN A 551 15.07 46.00 -11.88
C GLN A 551 15.48 45.32 -10.58
N LEU A 552 15.75 44.01 -10.61
CA LEU A 552 16.23 43.25 -9.46
C LEU A 552 17.71 43.54 -9.21
N SER A 553 18.11 43.61 -7.95
CA SER A 553 19.50 43.88 -7.57
C SER A 553 20.40 42.66 -7.77
N GLU A 554 21.68 42.91 -8.08
CA GLU A 554 22.72 41.88 -8.10
C GLU A 554 22.78 41.18 -6.73
N ASN A 555 22.91 39.84 -6.73
CA ASN A 555 22.91 38.98 -5.55
C ASN A 555 21.62 38.98 -4.71
N SER A 556 20.55 39.66 -5.14
CA SER A 556 19.25 39.55 -4.49
C SER A 556 18.56 38.22 -4.82
N LYS A 557 17.54 37.89 -4.02
CA LYS A 557 16.68 36.72 -4.24
C LYS A 557 15.45 37.07 -5.08
N LEU A 558 15.13 36.19 -6.01
CA LEU A 558 13.82 36.08 -6.65
C LEU A 558 13.15 34.81 -6.15
N VAL A 559 12.11 34.97 -5.32
CA VAL A 559 11.34 33.88 -4.73
C VAL A 559 10.05 33.69 -5.52
N ILE A 560 9.78 32.48 -5.97
CA ILE A 560 8.58 32.11 -6.72
C ILE A 560 7.62 31.38 -5.79
N ARG A 561 6.45 31.98 -5.56
CA ARG A 561 5.36 31.40 -4.77
C ARG A 561 4.18 31.11 -5.67
N PHE A 562 3.90 29.83 -5.85
CA PHE A 562 2.79 29.33 -6.66
C PHE A 562 1.79 28.58 -5.78
N SER A 563 0.51 28.84 -5.99
CA SER A 563 -0.56 28.11 -5.32
C SER A 563 -1.80 28.01 -6.21
N VAL A 564 -2.62 26.99 -5.95
CA VAL A 564 -3.78 26.66 -6.77
C VAL A 564 -4.99 26.37 -5.90
N ASN A 565 -6.14 26.99 -6.20
CA ASN A 565 -7.42 26.54 -5.66
C ASN A 565 -7.95 25.35 -6.47
N LEU A 566 -7.79 24.15 -5.90
CA LEU A 566 -8.21 22.90 -6.53
C LEU A 566 -9.74 22.79 -6.66
N ASP A 567 -10.48 23.47 -5.79
CA ASP A 567 -11.95 23.58 -5.81
C ASP A 567 -12.50 24.68 -6.72
N GLN A 568 -11.63 25.34 -7.51
CA GLN A 568 -12.01 26.36 -8.51
C GLN A 568 -12.61 27.64 -7.94
N VAL A 569 -12.61 27.82 -6.61
CA VAL A 569 -13.03 29.07 -5.94
C VAL A 569 -11.82 29.95 -5.72
N PRO A 570 -11.83 31.23 -6.15
CA PRO A 570 -10.70 32.12 -5.93
C PRO A 570 -10.66 32.58 -4.46
N ASP A 571 -10.00 31.78 -3.63
CA ASP A 571 -9.80 32.05 -2.20
C ASP A 571 -8.33 31.78 -1.82
N PRO A 572 -7.48 32.81 -1.71
CA PRO A 572 -6.04 32.61 -1.51
C PRO A 572 -5.72 31.89 -0.19
N GLU A 573 -6.58 31.98 0.84
CA GLU A 573 -6.36 31.29 2.13
C GLU A 573 -6.59 29.78 2.03
N LYS A 574 -7.37 29.33 1.03
CA LYS A 574 -7.66 27.92 0.77
C LYS A 574 -6.86 27.35 -0.39
N ALA A 575 -5.94 28.13 -0.97
CA ALA A 575 -5.13 27.67 -2.09
C ALA A 575 -4.10 26.64 -1.63
N THR A 576 -3.99 25.54 -2.36
CA THR A 576 -2.95 24.54 -2.16
C THR A 576 -1.61 25.13 -2.58
N VAL A 577 -0.71 25.26 -1.60
CA VAL A 577 0.63 25.85 -1.79
C VAL A 577 1.58 24.81 -2.36
N PHE A 578 2.32 25.21 -3.39
CA PHE A 578 3.38 24.40 -3.99
C PHE A 578 4.71 24.75 -3.34
N GLN A 579 5.72 23.92 -3.60
CA GLN A 579 7.09 24.21 -3.20
C GLN A 579 7.50 25.63 -3.63
N THR A 580 8.35 26.26 -2.83
CA THR A 580 8.94 27.55 -3.16
C THR A 580 10.22 27.33 -3.96
N ARG A 581 10.41 28.08 -5.04
CA ARG A 581 11.67 28.12 -5.79
C ARG A 581 12.34 29.46 -5.57
N GLU A 582 13.66 29.44 -5.37
CA GLU A 582 14.45 30.66 -5.20
C GLU A 582 15.57 30.72 -6.24
N TYR A 583 15.79 31.91 -6.79
CA TYR A 583 16.93 32.21 -7.65
C TYR A 583 17.73 33.36 -7.07
N THR A 584 19.05 33.26 -7.14
CA THR A 584 19.96 34.37 -6.86
C THR A 584 20.26 35.10 -8.16
N ILE A 585 19.96 36.39 -8.21
CA ILE A 585 20.13 37.23 -9.40
C ILE A 585 21.61 37.53 -9.65
N ARG A 586 22.05 37.36 -10.90
CA ARG A 586 23.42 37.68 -11.36
C ARG A 586 23.40 38.46 -12.66
N GLY A 587 24.48 39.20 -12.92
CA GLY A 587 24.71 39.86 -14.20
C GLY A 587 23.74 41.02 -14.50
N VAL A 588 23.34 41.78 -13.47
CA VAL A 588 22.63 43.06 -13.69
C VAL A 588 23.55 43.98 -14.50
N PRO A 589 23.17 44.44 -15.69
CA PRO A 589 23.93 45.48 -16.37
C PRO A 589 23.97 46.69 -15.44
N LEU A 590 25.16 47.13 -15.03
CA LEU A 590 25.35 48.43 -14.40
C LEU A 590 24.77 49.47 -15.37
N ASN A 591 23.61 50.04 -15.04
CA ASN A 591 23.06 51.14 -15.83
C ASN A 591 24.08 52.28 -15.83
N GLN A 592 24.55 52.63 -17.03
CA GLN A 592 24.98 53.98 -17.36
C GLN A 592 23.77 54.92 -17.42
#